data_AF-A0AA38KK75-F1
#
_entry.id   AF-A0AA38KK75-F1
#
_cell.length_a   1.000
_cell.length_b   1.000
_cell.length_c   1.000
_cell.angle_alpha   90.00
_cell.angle_beta   90.00
_cell.angle_gamma   90.00
#
_symmetry.space_group_name_H-M   'P 1'
#
loop_
_entity.id
_entity.type
_entity.pdbx_description
1 polymer ?
#
loop_
_entity_poly.entity_id
_entity_poly.type
_entity_poly.pdbx_seq_one_letter_code
_entity_poly.pdbx_strand_id
1 'polypeptide(L)'
;GKFHPLYGNICSWICGGIHYSVAACFANGCGGATYCCGWSRSHHNIYKAFIQELGCLCRGRQHCRADNWNGISQALAQIRKVFSFVGEEKTMQAYSAALKVTQKIGYRSGVVKGIGMGSTYCIIFCCYVLLLWYGGLLVRHHDTKGGSAIATTFSVVIGGLALGQSAPSLTAFAKAKSATVNIFQTIEHRPKIDRNYSTGATPSTITGQVELRNVSFSYPSRPEMSILSGFLLNIPAGKTVAMVGRSGSGKSTVENVNQGRL
;
A
#
# COMPACT_ATOMS: atom_id res chain seq x y z
N GLY A 1 15.05 -45.87 6.42
CA GLY A 1 15.79 -45.54 5.18
C GLY A 1 16.72 -44.40 5.45
N LYS A 2 18.03 -44.60 5.34
CA LYS A 2 19.03 -43.55 5.54
C LYS A 2 18.91 -42.55 4.38
N PHE A 3 18.25 -41.41 4.62
CA PHE A 3 18.28 -40.27 3.69
C PHE A 3 19.72 -39.79 3.61
N HIS A 4 20.38 -39.97 2.46
CA HIS A 4 21.74 -39.50 2.26
C HIS A 4 21.77 -37.97 2.43
N PRO A 5 22.68 -37.39 3.23
CA PRO A 5 22.67 -35.97 3.61
C PRO A 5 22.77 -35.01 2.41
N LEU A 6 23.31 -35.48 1.29
CA LEU A 6 23.33 -34.77 0.00
C LEU A 6 21.93 -34.50 -0.58
N TYR A 7 21.00 -35.46 -0.44
CA TYR A 7 19.63 -35.32 -0.96
C TYR A 7 18.83 -34.30 -0.13
N GLY A 8 19.05 -34.27 1.19
CA GLY A 8 18.48 -33.26 2.08
C GLY A 8 18.98 -31.84 1.78
N ASN A 9 20.28 -31.68 1.53
CA ASN A 9 20.88 -30.37 1.24
C ASN A 9 20.48 -29.83 -0.14
N ILE A 10 20.42 -30.67 -1.18
CA ILE A 10 19.98 -30.29 -2.53
C ILE A 10 18.49 -29.94 -2.53
N CYS A 11 17.67 -30.75 -1.87
CA CYS A 11 16.23 -30.53 -1.78
C CYS A 11 15.88 -29.29 -0.94
N SER A 12 16.59 -29.05 0.17
CA SER A 12 16.49 -27.83 0.98
C SER A 12 16.93 -26.58 0.20
N TRP A 13 18.01 -26.65 -0.58
CA TRP A 13 18.46 -25.56 -1.44
C TRP A 13 17.45 -25.20 -2.55
N ILE A 14 16.87 -26.21 -3.18
CA ILE A 14 16.03 -26.05 -4.37
C ILE A 14 14.58 -25.69 -4.00
N CYS A 15 13.96 -26.41 -3.05
CA CYS A 15 12.59 -26.14 -2.63
C CYS A 15 12.49 -24.92 -1.68
N GLY A 16 13.50 -24.68 -0.85
CA GLY A 16 13.46 -23.66 0.19
C GLY A 16 13.99 -22.28 -0.22
N GLY A 17 15.06 -22.21 -1.02
CA GLY A 17 15.77 -20.95 -1.27
C GLY A 17 15.34 -20.20 -2.54
N ILE A 18 15.31 -20.91 -3.67
CA ILE A 18 15.13 -20.30 -5.00
C ILE A 18 13.64 -20.17 -5.34
N HIS A 19 12.84 -21.20 -5.06
CA HIS A 19 11.41 -21.19 -5.38
C HIS A 19 10.63 -20.21 -4.48
N TYR A 20 10.93 -20.14 -3.18
CA TYR A 20 10.28 -19.21 -2.24
C TYR A 20 10.60 -17.74 -2.53
N SER A 21 11.88 -17.39 -2.74
CA SER A 21 12.29 -15.99 -2.92
C SER A 21 11.79 -15.41 -4.24
N VAL A 22 11.74 -16.24 -5.29
CA VAL A 22 11.38 -15.79 -6.64
C VAL A 22 9.86 -15.88 -6.85
N ALA A 23 9.17 -16.95 -6.43
CA ALA A 23 7.71 -17.03 -6.51
C ALA A 23 7.01 -16.00 -5.60
N ALA A 24 7.53 -15.75 -4.39
CA ALA A 24 6.99 -14.72 -3.51
C ALA A 24 7.13 -13.30 -4.10
N CYS A 25 8.20 -13.03 -4.86
CA CYS A 25 8.39 -11.75 -5.55
C CYS A 25 7.49 -11.59 -6.78
N PHE A 26 7.29 -12.66 -7.57
CA PHE A 26 6.51 -12.61 -8.80
C PHE A 26 4.99 -12.65 -8.58
N ALA A 27 4.50 -13.44 -7.61
CA ALA A 27 3.10 -13.42 -7.18
C ALA A 27 2.75 -12.17 -6.35
N ASN A 28 3.76 -11.64 -5.64
CA ASN A 28 3.77 -10.50 -4.70
C ASN A 28 3.02 -9.21 -5.10
N GLY A 29 3.47 -8.57 -6.18
CA GLY A 29 3.21 -7.14 -6.41
C GLY A 29 3.55 -6.24 -5.20
N CYS A 30 4.68 -5.51 -5.26
CA CYS A 30 5.13 -4.47 -4.30
C CYS A 30 5.28 -4.80 -2.80
N GLY A 31 4.65 -5.85 -2.25
CA GLY A 31 4.57 -6.03 -0.78
C GLY A 31 5.45 -7.12 -0.18
N GLY A 32 6.24 -7.85 -0.97
CA GLY A 32 7.03 -8.99 -0.49
C GLY A 32 8.49 -8.70 -0.13
N ALA A 33 8.98 -7.48 -0.39
CA ALA A 33 10.43 -7.21 -0.39
C ALA A 33 11.09 -7.24 1.00
N THR A 34 10.34 -7.20 2.11
CA THR A 34 10.90 -6.95 3.44
C THR A 34 11.37 -8.20 4.19
N TYR A 35 11.04 -9.42 3.73
CA TYR A 35 11.22 -10.63 4.55
C TYR A 35 12.21 -11.67 4.00
N CYS A 36 12.89 -11.43 2.88
CA CYS A 36 13.85 -12.39 2.30
C CYS A 36 15.28 -12.33 2.91
N CYS A 37 15.51 -11.67 4.04
CA CYS A 37 16.88 -11.42 4.54
C CYS A 37 17.57 -12.60 5.26
N GLY A 38 16.97 -13.79 5.30
CA GLY A 38 17.36 -14.84 6.26
C GLY A 38 18.14 -16.08 5.78
N TRP A 39 18.70 -16.15 4.55
CA TRP A 39 19.36 -17.42 4.12
C TRP A 39 20.58 -17.26 3.18
N SER A 40 21.75 -17.74 3.64
CA SER A 40 23.05 -17.95 2.97
C SER A 40 23.71 -16.79 2.18
N ARG A 41 25.02 -16.58 2.41
CA ARG A 41 25.74 -15.29 2.23
C ARG A 41 26.40 -15.03 0.87
N SER A 42 26.42 -15.97 -0.08
CA SER A 42 27.31 -15.87 -1.27
C SER A 42 26.63 -15.59 -2.63
N HIS A 43 25.49 -16.22 -2.94
CA HIS A 43 24.71 -15.94 -4.18
C HIS A 43 23.59 -14.88 -3.98
N HIS A 44 23.51 -14.32 -2.78
CA HIS A 44 22.43 -13.47 -2.31
C HIS A 44 22.44 -12.08 -2.96
N ASN A 45 23.61 -11.58 -3.39
CA ASN A 45 23.75 -10.18 -3.81
C ASN A 45 23.09 -9.86 -5.15
N ILE A 46 23.19 -10.76 -6.14
CA ILE A 46 22.60 -10.55 -7.47
C ILE A 46 21.07 -10.63 -7.37
N TYR A 47 20.53 -11.64 -6.68
CA TYR A 47 19.09 -11.78 -6.48
C TYR A 47 18.53 -10.69 -5.56
N LYS A 48 19.23 -10.27 -4.50
CA LYS A 48 18.82 -9.11 -3.68
C LYS A 48 18.82 -7.82 -4.48
N ALA A 49 19.85 -7.56 -5.27
CA ALA A 49 19.92 -6.38 -6.13
C ALA A 49 18.74 -6.37 -7.12
N PHE A 50 18.47 -7.50 -7.77
CA PHE A 50 17.36 -7.64 -8.70
C PHE A 50 15.98 -7.48 -8.02
N ILE A 51 15.79 -8.07 -6.85
CA ILE A 51 14.55 -7.96 -6.06
C ILE A 51 14.35 -6.52 -5.56
N GLN A 52 15.42 -5.86 -5.11
CA GLN A 52 15.39 -4.49 -4.63
C GLN A 52 15.10 -3.51 -5.77
N GLU A 53 15.72 -3.71 -6.93
CA GLU A 53 15.47 -2.92 -8.14
C GLU A 53 14.04 -3.10 -8.64
N LEU A 54 13.51 -4.34 -8.69
CA LEU A 54 12.11 -4.63 -8.99
C LEU A 54 11.15 -3.97 -7.99
N GLY A 55 11.49 -3.98 -6.70
CA GLY A 55 10.71 -3.34 -5.65
C GLY A 55 10.66 -1.82 -5.79
N CYS A 56 11.79 -1.18 -6.10
CA CYS A 56 11.88 0.25 -6.40
C CYS A 56 11.09 0.61 -7.66
N LEU A 57 11.18 -0.20 -8.70
CA LEU A 57 10.52 0.04 -9.99
C LEU A 57 9.00 -0.15 -9.89
N CYS A 58 8.53 -1.12 -9.09
CA CYS A 58 7.11 -1.31 -8.81
C CYS A 58 6.53 -0.22 -7.88
N ARG A 59 7.27 0.22 -6.85
CA ARG A 59 6.85 1.34 -5.97
C ARG A 59 6.78 2.66 -6.71
N GLY A 60 7.78 2.95 -7.55
CA GLY A 60 7.79 4.13 -8.41
C GLY A 60 6.61 4.11 -9.40
N ARG A 61 6.30 2.96 -10.00
CA ARG A 61 5.11 2.81 -10.85
C ARG A 61 3.81 3.10 -10.10
N GLN A 62 3.65 2.62 -8.87
CA GLN A 62 2.45 2.86 -8.07
C GLN A 62 2.29 4.34 -7.69
N HIS A 63 3.36 5.01 -7.29
CA HIS A 63 3.34 6.44 -6.99
C HIS A 63 2.98 7.27 -8.22
N CYS A 64 3.71 7.10 -9.33
CA CYS A 64 3.41 7.84 -10.56
C CYS A 64 1.98 7.58 -11.05
N ARG A 65 1.47 6.35 -10.91
CA ARG A 65 0.08 6.03 -11.27
C ARG A 65 -0.93 6.71 -10.35
N ALA A 66 -0.67 6.73 -9.04
CA ALA A 66 -1.56 7.35 -8.05
C ALA A 66 -1.63 8.87 -8.23
N ASP A 67 -0.47 9.53 -8.41
CA ASP A 67 -0.40 10.98 -8.62
C ASP A 67 -1.12 11.39 -9.91
N ASN A 68 -0.84 10.68 -11.00
CA ASN A 68 -1.52 10.89 -12.28
C ASN A 68 -3.04 10.68 -12.14
N TRP A 69 -3.45 9.60 -11.47
CA TRP A 69 -4.87 9.28 -11.26
C TRP A 69 -5.61 10.34 -10.44
N ASN A 70 -4.98 10.87 -9.39
CA ASN A 70 -5.57 11.93 -8.56
C ASN A 70 -5.84 13.21 -9.36
N GLY A 71 -4.93 13.62 -10.24
CA GLY A 71 -5.16 14.78 -11.10
C GLY A 71 -6.35 14.58 -12.05
N ILE A 72 -6.48 13.38 -12.62
CA ILE A 72 -7.57 13.04 -13.54
C ILE A 72 -8.91 12.93 -12.81
N SER A 73 -8.93 12.29 -11.63
CA SER A 73 -10.16 12.13 -10.85
C SER A 73 -10.70 13.48 -10.38
N GLN A 74 -9.83 14.42 -10.02
CA GLN A 74 -10.21 15.81 -9.71
C GLN A 74 -10.79 16.53 -10.93
N ALA A 75 -10.18 16.36 -12.11
CA ALA A 75 -10.69 16.94 -13.35
C ALA A 75 -12.08 16.38 -13.72
N LEU A 76 -12.27 15.07 -13.57
CA LEU A 76 -13.56 14.41 -13.81
C LEU A 76 -14.63 14.82 -12.77
N ALA A 77 -14.26 14.92 -11.50
CA ALA A 77 -15.16 15.40 -10.45
C ALA A 77 -15.63 16.85 -10.71
N GLN A 78 -14.84 17.65 -11.42
CA GLN A 78 -15.13 19.05 -11.75
C GLN A 78 -15.32 19.25 -13.25
N ILE A 79 -15.88 18.26 -13.94
CA ILE A 79 -16.02 18.26 -15.41
C ILE A 79 -16.72 19.52 -15.95
N ARG A 80 -17.74 20.02 -15.22
CA ARG A 80 -18.47 21.25 -15.60
C ARG A 80 -17.57 22.48 -15.67
N LYS A 81 -16.53 22.56 -14.82
CA LYS A 81 -15.55 23.66 -14.86
C LYS A 81 -14.62 23.53 -16.05
N VAL A 82 -14.22 22.31 -16.40
CA VAL A 82 -13.37 22.06 -17.57
C VAL A 82 -14.08 22.53 -18.85
N PHE A 83 -15.37 22.20 -18.98
CA PHE A 83 -16.20 22.68 -20.09
C PHE A 83 -16.38 24.20 -20.07
N SER A 84 -16.64 24.82 -18.92
CA SER A 84 -16.86 26.28 -18.84
C SER A 84 -15.63 27.11 -19.19
N PHE A 85 -14.43 26.56 -19.01
CA PHE A 85 -13.16 27.21 -19.37
C PHE A 85 -12.60 26.75 -20.72
N VAL A 86 -13.35 25.95 -21.51
CA VAL A 86 -12.90 25.36 -22.78
C VAL A 86 -11.53 24.68 -22.61
N GLY A 87 -11.39 23.93 -21.51
CA GLY A 87 -10.13 23.34 -21.06
C GLY A 87 -9.92 21.87 -21.46
N GLU A 88 -10.77 21.34 -22.34
CA GLU A 88 -10.77 19.92 -22.74
C GLU A 88 -9.43 19.50 -23.34
N GLU A 89 -8.92 20.27 -24.29
CA GLU A 89 -7.70 19.93 -25.02
C GLU A 89 -6.47 19.93 -24.10
N LYS A 90 -6.37 20.92 -23.19
CA LYS A 90 -5.31 20.96 -22.17
C LYS A 90 -5.36 19.74 -21.24
N THR A 91 -6.56 19.34 -20.82
CA THR A 91 -6.76 18.18 -19.94
C THR A 91 -6.41 16.88 -20.67
N MET A 92 -6.80 16.76 -21.94
CA MET A 92 -6.49 15.60 -22.78
C MET A 92 -4.98 15.48 -23.05
N GLN A 93 -4.31 16.59 -23.32
CA GLN A 93 -2.85 16.63 -23.48
C GLN A 93 -2.14 16.21 -22.19
N ALA A 94 -2.54 16.74 -21.03
CA ALA A 94 -1.98 16.36 -19.73
C ALA A 94 -2.20 14.86 -19.43
N TYR A 95 -3.39 14.33 -19.74
CA TYR A 95 -3.70 12.90 -19.62
C TYR A 95 -2.81 12.04 -20.53
N SER A 96 -2.65 12.45 -21.80
CA SER A 96 -1.82 11.73 -22.76
C SER A 96 -0.34 11.70 -22.34
N ALA A 97 0.18 12.79 -21.77
CA ALA A 97 1.53 12.89 -21.25
C ALA A 97 1.74 11.95 -20.05
N ALA A 98 0.80 11.96 -19.10
CA ALA A 98 0.80 11.08 -17.94
C ALA A 98 0.75 9.58 -18.33
N LEU A 99 -0.04 9.24 -19.35
CA LEU A 99 -0.11 7.88 -19.90
C LEU A 99 1.20 7.45 -20.55
N LYS A 100 1.85 8.29 -21.36
CA LYS A 100 3.14 7.97 -22.00
C LYS A 100 4.23 7.63 -20.98
N VAL A 101 4.30 8.39 -19.88
CA VAL A 101 5.23 8.12 -18.77
C VAL A 101 4.92 6.76 -18.13
N THR A 102 3.64 6.52 -17.81
CA THR A 102 3.19 5.25 -17.20
C THR A 102 3.45 4.05 -18.11
N GLN A 103 3.27 4.22 -19.43
CA GLN A 103 3.50 3.19 -20.44
C GLN A 103 4.98 2.83 -20.55
N LYS A 104 5.89 3.81 -20.56
CA LYS A 104 7.35 3.58 -20.60
C LYS A 104 7.84 2.81 -19.37
N ILE A 105 7.33 3.16 -18.18
CA ILE A 105 7.58 2.42 -16.94
C ILE A 105 6.94 1.02 -17.01
N GLY A 106 5.76 0.94 -17.65
CA GLY A 106 5.05 -0.29 -18.02
C GLY A 106 5.94 -1.28 -18.76
N TYR A 107 6.49 -0.85 -19.90
CA TYR A 107 7.36 -1.65 -20.76
C TYR A 107 8.61 -2.13 -20.02
N ARG A 108 9.32 -1.21 -19.35
CA ARG A 108 10.54 -1.58 -18.60
C ARG A 108 10.28 -2.65 -17.55
N SER A 109 9.27 -2.49 -16.67
CA SER A 109 9.00 -3.58 -15.73
C SER A 109 8.33 -4.79 -16.37
N GLY A 110 7.72 -4.69 -17.53
CA GLY A 110 7.26 -5.85 -18.31
C GLY A 110 8.44 -6.74 -18.69
N VAL A 111 9.49 -6.16 -19.27
CA VAL A 111 10.72 -6.86 -19.65
C VAL A 111 11.40 -7.49 -18.44
N VAL A 112 11.60 -6.72 -17.36
CA VAL A 112 12.23 -7.25 -16.13
C VAL A 112 11.41 -8.39 -15.54
N LYS A 113 10.06 -8.29 -15.58
CA LYS A 113 9.20 -9.38 -15.11
C LYS A 113 9.29 -10.63 -15.98
N GLY A 114 9.32 -10.45 -17.30
CA GLY A 114 9.44 -11.56 -18.26
C GLY A 114 10.75 -12.32 -18.07
N ILE A 115 11.88 -11.61 -17.99
CA ILE A 115 13.21 -12.21 -17.76
C ILE A 115 13.22 -12.97 -16.42
N GLY A 116 12.66 -12.38 -15.37
CA GLY A 116 12.60 -13.03 -14.07
C GLY A 116 11.74 -14.30 -14.08
N MET A 117 10.52 -14.26 -14.63
CA MET A 117 9.69 -15.47 -14.77
C MET A 117 10.39 -16.54 -15.60
N GLY A 118 10.93 -16.19 -16.76
CA GLY A 118 11.65 -17.14 -17.64
C GLY A 118 12.84 -17.79 -16.95
N SER A 119 13.67 -17.01 -16.25
CA SER A 119 14.82 -17.54 -15.49
C SER A 119 14.39 -18.52 -14.38
N THR A 120 13.26 -18.25 -13.73
CA THR A 120 12.72 -19.12 -12.67
C THR A 120 12.31 -20.48 -13.24
N TYR A 121 11.54 -20.49 -14.33
CA TYR A 121 11.11 -21.72 -14.98
C TYR A 121 12.30 -22.51 -15.53
N CYS A 122 13.31 -21.85 -16.08
CA CYS A 122 14.54 -22.48 -16.54
C CYS A 122 15.25 -23.24 -15.40
N ILE A 123 15.39 -22.62 -14.23
CA ILE A 123 16.02 -23.25 -13.06
C ILE A 123 15.18 -24.44 -12.57
N ILE A 124 13.85 -24.32 -12.56
CA ILE A 124 12.94 -25.41 -12.18
C ILE A 124 13.13 -26.62 -13.11
N PHE A 125 13.15 -26.40 -14.43
CA PHE A 125 13.38 -27.48 -15.39
C PHE A 125 14.78 -28.10 -15.26
N CYS A 126 15.83 -27.29 -15.05
CA CYS A 126 17.18 -27.81 -14.78
C CYS A 126 17.21 -28.68 -13.52
N CYS A 127 16.52 -28.25 -12.46
CA CYS A 127 16.37 -29.05 -11.25
C CYS A 127 15.67 -30.39 -11.54
N TYR A 128 14.57 -30.39 -12.28
CA TYR A 128 13.87 -31.64 -12.61
C TYR A 128 14.78 -32.63 -13.33
N VAL A 129 15.57 -32.15 -14.30
CA VAL A 129 16.52 -32.98 -15.03
C VAL A 129 17.57 -33.58 -14.08
N LEU A 130 18.14 -32.78 -13.18
CA LEU A 130 19.12 -33.26 -12.20
C LEU A 130 18.53 -34.28 -11.22
N LEU A 131 17.29 -34.06 -10.79
CA LEU A 131 16.61 -34.91 -9.81
C LEU A 131 16.24 -36.27 -10.43
N LEU A 132 15.81 -36.28 -11.70
CA LEU A 132 15.59 -37.51 -12.48
C LEU A 132 16.91 -38.23 -12.80
N TRP A 133 17.97 -37.49 -13.16
CA TRP A 133 19.30 -38.06 -13.43
C TRP A 133 19.86 -38.78 -12.21
N TYR A 134 19.83 -38.12 -11.05
CA TYR A 134 20.29 -38.71 -9.79
C TYR A 134 19.39 -39.86 -9.33
N GLY A 135 18.07 -39.72 -9.48
CA GLY A 135 17.11 -40.80 -9.21
C GLY A 135 17.40 -42.04 -10.06
N GLY A 136 17.73 -41.86 -11.35
CA GLY A 136 18.13 -42.94 -12.25
C GLY A 136 19.45 -43.61 -11.84
N LEU A 137 20.45 -42.82 -11.41
CA LEU A 137 21.72 -43.36 -10.90
C LEU A 137 21.51 -44.25 -9.67
N LEU A 138 20.64 -43.83 -8.73
CA LEU A 138 20.36 -44.56 -7.49
C LEU A 138 19.63 -45.89 -7.72
N VAL A 139 18.82 -45.97 -8.80
CA VAL A 139 18.17 -47.23 -9.22
C VAL A 139 19.18 -48.18 -9.85
N ARG A 140 20.16 -47.66 -10.60
CA ARG A 140 21.23 -48.47 -11.23
C ARG A 140 22.17 -49.12 -10.21
N HIS A 141 22.41 -48.47 -9.07
CA HIS A 141 23.23 -49.02 -7.99
C HIS A 141 22.48 -50.01 -7.07
N HIS A 142 21.24 -50.38 -7.40
CA HIS A 142 20.37 -51.27 -6.61
C HIS A 142 20.04 -50.80 -5.18
N ASP A 143 20.32 -49.54 -4.84
CA ASP A 143 20.04 -48.97 -3.51
C ASP A 143 18.53 -48.74 -3.27
N THR A 144 17.74 -48.54 -4.33
CA THR A 144 16.30 -48.23 -4.23
C THR A 144 15.47 -48.84 -5.37
N LYS A 145 14.20 -49.15 -5.08
CA LYS A 145 13.20 -49.57 -6.10
C LYS A 145 12.77 -48.36 -6.93
N GLY A 146 12.74 -48.49 -8.26
CA GLY A 146 12.39 -47.39 -9.19
C GLY A 146 11.06 -46.69 -8.87
N GLY A 147 10.02 -47.44 -8.47
CA GLY A 147 8.74 -46.86 -8.06
C GLY A 147 8.84 -45.94 -6.84
N SER A 148 9.68 -46.30 -5.86
CA SER A 148 9.89 -45.47 -4.66
C SER A 148 10.68 -44.20 -4.96
N ALA A 149 11.62 -44.25 -5.91
CA ALA A 149 12.39 -43.09 -6.34
C ALA A 149 11.52 -42.05 -7.07
N ILE A 150 10.65 -42.52 -7.97
CA ILE A 150 9.70 -41.68 -8.70
C ILE A 150 8.65 -41.09 -7.75
N ALA A 151 8.07 -41.90 -6.85
CA ALA A 151 7.10 -41.42 -5.87
C ALA A 151 7.70 -40.33 -4.95
N THR A 152 8.92 -40.53 -4.46
CA THR A 152 9.61 -39.54 -3.61
C THR A 152 9.88 -38.23 -4.38
N THR A 153 10.25 -38.34 -5.65
CA THR A 153 10.47 -37.20 -6.55
C THR A 153 9.20 -36.37 -6.71
N PHE A 154 8.07 -36.99 -7.03
CA PHE A 154 6.79 -36.29 -7.17
C PHE A 154 6.33 -35.63 -5.86
N SER A 155 6.48 -36.32 -4.72
CA SER A 155 6.11 -35.76 -3.41
C SER A 155 6.89 -34.49 -3.07
N VAL A 156 8.20 -34.47 -3.33
CA VAL A 156 9.05 -33.29 -3.11
C VAL A 156 8.59 -32.11 -3.97
N VAL A 157 8.29 -32.39 -5.23
CA VAL A 157 7.90 -31.38 -6.23
C VAL A 157 6.56 -30.76 -5.89
N ILE A 158 5.56 -31.59 -5.60
CA ILE A 158 4.22 -31.14 -5.22
C ILE A 158 4.29 -30.36 -3.89
N GLY A 159 5.10 -30.82 -2.94
CA GLY A 159 5.35 -30.11 -1.69
C GLY A 159 5.98 -28.73 -1.91
N GLY A 160 7.00 -28.63 -2.77
CA GLY A 160 7.66 -27.37 -3.12
C GLY A 160 6.74 -26.39 -3.85
N LEU A 161 5.84 -26.89 -4.70
CA LEU A 161 4.81 -26.08 -5.38
C LEU A 161 3.77 -25.55 -4.38
N ALA A 162 3.25 -26.41 -3.50
CA ALA A 162 2.27 -26.02 -2.49
C ALA A 162 2.82 -24.93 -1.56
N LEU A 163 4.07 -25.07 -1.11
CA LEU A 163 4.76 -24.07 -0.33
C LEU A 163 4.94 -22.75 -1.09
N GLY A 164 5.35 -22.81 -2.37
CA GLY A 164 5.44 -21.64 -3.23
C GLY A 164 4.11 -20.89 -3.40
N GLN A 165 2.99 -21.62 -3.52
CA GLN A 165 1.64 -21.04 -3.62
C GLN A 165 1.14 -20.45 -2.29
N SER A 166 1.70 -20.83 -1.14
CA SER A 166 1.33 -20.28 0.17
C SER A 166 1.98 -18.93 0.49
N ALA A 167 3.09 -18.58 -0.18
CA ALA A 167 3.80 -17.32 0.00
C ALA A 167 2.91 -16.05 -0.11
N PRO A 168 1.98 -15.91 -1.09
CA PRO A 168 1.08 -14.76 -1.15
C PRO A 168 0.23 -14.55 0.11
N SER A 169 -0.23 -15.62 0.74
CA SER A 169 -1.03 -15.54 1.97
C SER A 169 -0.26 -14.85 3.10
N LEU A 170 1.02 -15.19 3.29
CA LEU A 170 1.89 -14.51 4.27
C LEU A 170 2.02 -13.01 3.99
N THR A 171 2.20 -12.63 2.71
CA THR A 171 2.33 -11.21 2.35
C THR A 171 1.02 -10.45 2.54
N ALA A 172 -0.12 -11.09 2.34
CA ALA A 172 -1.44 -10.50 2.59
C ALA A 172 -1.61 -10.19 4.09
N PHE A 173 -1.21 -11.11 4.97
CA PHE A 173 -1.21 -10.87 6.42
C PHE A 173 -0.28 -9.71 6.82
N ALA A 174 0.92 -9.62 6.24
CA ALA A 174 1.84 -8.52 6.52
C ALA A 174 1.27 -7.16 6.08
N LYS A 175 0.65 -7.10 4.89
CA LYS A 175 -0.05 -5.91 4.40
C LYS A 175 -1.22 -5.54 5.31
N ALA A 176 -2.04 -6.52 5.69
CA ALA A 176 -3.16 -6.31 6.61
C ALA A 176 -2.66 -5.71 7.93
N LYS A 177 -1.62 -6.30 8.54
CA LYS A 177 -1.01 -5.76 9.77
C LYS A 177 -0.60 -4.29 9.63
N SER A 178 0.03 -3.93 8.51
CA SER A 178 0.44 -2.53 8.28
C SER A 178 -0.73 -1.57 8.07
N ALA A 179 -1.79 -1.98 7.37
CA ALA A 179 -2.98 -1.15 7.15
C ALA A 179 -3.79 -0.95 8.43
N THR A 180 -3.84 -2.00 9.25
CA THR A 180 -4.55 -2.02 10.53
C THR A 180 -3.96 -1.01 11.54
N VAL A 181 -2.67 -0.68 11.47
CA VAL A 181 -2.04 0.37 12.31
C VAL A 181 -2.76 1.71 12.16
N ASN A 182 -3.02 2.16 10.93
CA ASN A 182 -3.69 3.45 10.70
C ASN A 182 -5.15 3.45 11.17
N ILE A 183 -5.82 2.30 11.04
CA ILE A 183 -7.21 2.13 11.49
C ILE A 183 -7.25 2.20 13.02
N PHE A 184 -6.39 1.45 13.72
CA PHE A 184 -6.33 1.49 15.18
C PHE A 184 -5.91 2.87 15.70
N GLN A 185 -4.95 3.53 15.06
CA GLN A 185 -4.60 4.92 15.39
C GLN A 185 -5.80 5.86 15.31
N THR A 186 -6.69 5.67 14.33
CA THR A 186 -7.91 6.48 14.19
C THR A 186 -8.96 6.13 15.25
N ILE A 187 -9.12 4.84 15.58
CA ILE A 187 -10.10 4.37 16.59
C ILE A 187 -9.68 4.77 18.01
N GLU A 188 -8.39 4.66 18.33
CA GLU A 188 -7.85 5.00 19.65
C GLU A 188 -7.69 6.50 19.86
N HIS A 189 -7.72 7.29 18.77
CA HIS A 189 -7.65 8.74 18.85
C HIS A 189 -8.87 9.30 19.59
N ARG A 190 -8.66 9.75 20.83
CA ARG A 190 -9.64 10.51 21.61
C ARG A 190 -9.64 11.97 21.15
N PRO A 191 -10.69 12.47 20.46
CA PRO A 191 -10.76 13.88 20.09
C PRO A 191 -10.87 14.76 21.34
N LYS A 192 -10.22 15.93 21.31
CA LYS A 192 -10.30 16.91 22.42
C LYS A 192 -11.71 17.47 22.62
N ILE A 193 -12.49 17.53 21.54
CA ILE A 193 -13.90 17.94 21.55
C ILE A 193 -14.72 16.68 21.30
N ASP A 194 -15.30 16.12 22.35
CA ASP A 194 -16.14 14.93 22.26
C ASP A 194 -17.61 15.36 22.18
N ARG A 195 -18.25 15.07 21.04
CA ARG A 195 -19.67 15.40 20.79
C ARG A 195 -20.64 14.47 21.51
N ASN A 196 -20.18 13.28 21.88
CA ASN A 196 -21.03 12.23 22.46
C ASN A 196 -20.93 12.16 24.00
N TYR A 197 -20.24 13.13 24.61
CA TYR A 197 -20.01 13.17 26.04
C TYR A 197 -21.19 13.82 26.77
N SER A 198 -21.92 13.05 27.58
CA SER A 198 -23.16 13.45 28.26
C SER A 198 -22.99 14.29 29.53
N THR A 199 -21.76 14.70 29.87
CA THR A 199 -21.44 15.44 31.10
C THR A 199 -21.45 16.96 30.93
N GLY A 200 -21.81 17.46 29.75
CA GLY A 200 -22.10 18.88 29.57
C GLY A 200 -23.34 19.30 30.37
N ALA A 201 -23.31 20.47 30.99
CA ALA A 201 -24.50 21.04 31.61
C ALA A 201 -25.57 21.25 30.53
N THR A 202 -26.68 20.52 30.62
CA THR A 202 -27.88 20.76 29.80
C THR A 202 -28.78 21.77 30.52
N PRO A 203 -28.75 23.06 30.16
CA PRO A 203 -29.63 24.04 30.78
C PRO A 203 -31.09 23.70 30.50
N SER A 204 -31.94 23.71 31.54
CA SER A 204 -33.38 23.46 31.44
C SER A 204 -34.13 24.59 30.71
N THR A 205 -33.53 25.77 30.61
CA THR A 205 -34.09 26.93 29.90
C THR A 205 -32.97 27.68 29.21
N ILE A 206 -33.12 27.88 27.90
CA ILE A 206 -32.17 28.64 27.07
C ILE A 206 -32.85 29.96 26.72
N THR A 207 -32.34 31.07 27.27
CA THR A 207 -32.83 32.43 26.98
C THR A 207 -32.44 32.91 25.59
N GLY A 208 -31.45 32.27 24.95
CA GLY A 208 -31.01 32.59 23.58
C GLY A 208 -30.11 33.82 23.46
N GLN A 209 -29.55 34.30 24.57
CA GLN A 209 -28.51 35.33 24.54
C GLN A 209 -27.16 34.69 24.22
N VAL A 210 -26.46 35.19 23.21
CA VAL A 210 -25.15 34.69 22.76
C VAL A 210 -24.11 35.78 22.90
N GLU A 211 -23.03 35.50 23.61
CA GLU A 211 -21.94 36.45 23.82
C GLU A 211 -20.59 35.82 23.47
N LEU A 212 -19.87 36.44 22.54
CA LEU A 212 -18.49 36.11 22.18
C LEU A 212 -17.58 37.15 22.84
N ARG A 213 -16.72 36.70 23.76
CA ARG A 213 -15.79 37.57 24.50
C ARG A 213 -14.34 37.33 24.08
N ASN A 214 -13.71 38.35 23.51
CA ASN A 214 -12.28 38.37 23.16
C ASN A 214 -11.80 37.10 22.43
N VAL A 215 -12.60 36.63 21.46
CA VAL A 215 -12.32 35.37 20.77
C VAL A 215 -11.20 35.56 19.76
N SER A 216 -10.15 34.75 19.88
CA SER A 216 -9.07 34.67 18.91
C SER A 216 -8.97 33.28 18.32
N PHE A 217 -8.92 33.16 16.99
CA PHE A 217 -8.99 31.87 16.30
C PHE A 217 -8.12 31.83 15.05
N SER A 218 -7.43 30.69 14.89
CA SER A 218 -6.56 30.36 13.75
C SER A 218 -6.85 28.93 13.30
N TYR A 219 -6.94 28.67 11.99
CA TYR A 219 -7.12 27.30 11.51
C TYR A 219 -5.84 26.47 11.73
N PRO A 220 -5.95 25.17 12.10
CA PRO A 220 -4.77 24.30 12.28
C PRO A 220 -3.89 24.16 11.03
N SER A 221 -4.48 24.32 9.84
CA SER A 221 -3.76 24.28 8.56
C SER A 221 -2.91 25.53 8.31
N ARG A 222 -3.16 26.64 9.03
CA ARG A 222 -2.46 27.93 8.91
C ARG A 222 -2.35 28.60 10.30
N PRO A 223 -1.52 28.07 11.21
CA PRO A 223 -1.44 28.56 12.59
C PRO A 223 -0.92 30.00 12.69
N GLU A 224 -0.07 30.43 11.74
CA GLU A 224 0.55 31.77 11.70
C GLU A 224 -0.44 32.90 11.39
N MET A 225 -1.62 32.58 10.85
CA MET A 225 -2.60 33.57 10.41
C MET A 225 -3.84 33.53 11.31
N SER A 226 -3.91 34.49 12.24
CA SER A 226 -5.10 34.71 13.06
C SER A 226 -6.23 35.32 12.22
N ILE A 227 -7.38 34.65 12.17
CA ILE A 227 -8.56 35.12 11.41
C ILE A 227 -9.46 35.98 12.28
N LEU A 228 -9.60 35.61 13.55
CA LEU A 228 -10.32 36.39 14.55
C LEU A 228 -9.28 36.84 15.58
N SER A 229 -9.20 38.15 15.83
CA SER A 229 -8.28 38.73 16.81
C SER A 229 -9.06 39.64 17.74
N GLY A 230 -9.27 39.19 18.98
CA GLY A 230 -10.01 39.93 20.00
C GLY A 230 -11.45 40.25 19.64
N PHE A 231 -12.16 39.31 18.99
CA PHE A 231 -13.52 39.54 18.51
C PHE A 231 -14.53 39.58 19.68
N LEU A 232 -15.34 40.64 19.72
CA LEU A 232 -16.37 40.90 20.73
C LEU A 232 -17.73 41.04 20.05
N LEU A 233 -18.70 40.21 20.43
CA LEU A 233 -20.06 40.27 19.88
C LEU A 233 -21.09 39.87 20.94
N ASN A 234 -22.10 40.71 21.13
CA ASN A 234 -23.22 40.45 22.03
C ASN A 234 -24.52 40.42 21.23
N ILE A 235 -25.21 39.28 21.23
CA ILE A 235 -26.48 39.07 20.55
C ILE A 235 -27.56 38.88 21.63
N PRO A 236 -28.43 39.88 21.84
CA PRO A 236 -29.52 39.76 22.81
C PRO A 236 -30.59 38.77 22.35
N ALA A 237 -31.28 38.17 23.31
CA ALA A 237 -32.34 37.19 23.08
C ALA A 237 -33.43 37.71 22.14
N GLY A 238 -33.83 36.90 21.15
CA GLY A 238 -34.90 37.22 20.21
C GLY A 238 -34.55 38.28 19.15
N LYS A 239 -33.29 38.71 19.05
CA LYS A 239 -32.82 39.64 18.01
C LYS A 239 -32.00 38.90 16.95
N THR A 240 -32.21 39.27 15.69
CA THR A 240 -31.42 38.80 14.56
C THR A 240 -30.30 39.79 14.29
N VAL A 241 -29.05 39.33 14.33
CA VAL A 241 -27.87 40.13 13.97
C VAL A 241 -27.33 39.62 12.64
N ALA A 242 -27.18 40.52 11.66
CA ALA A 242 -26.57 40.20 10.38
C ALA A 242 -25.09 40.59 10.37
N MET A 243 -24.22 39.64 10.06
CA MET A 243 -22.79 39.88 9.89
C MET A 243 -22.49 40.28 8.45
N VAL A 244 -22.18 41.57 8.22
CA VAL A 244 -21.73 42.08 6.93
C VAL A 244 -20.24 42.35 6.96
N GLY A 245 -19.56 42.14 5.84
CA GLY A 245 -18.13 42.40 5.72
C GLY A 245 -17.56 41.92 4.40
N ARG A 246 -16.33 42.32 4.08
CA ARG A 246 -15.64 41.90 2.86
C ARG A 246 -15.47 40.38 2.77
N SER A 247 -15.34 39.85 1.56
CA SER A 247 -14.99 38.43 1.36
C SER A 247 -13.68 38.12 2.09
N GLY A 248 -13.64 37.01 2.85
CA GLY A 248 -12.49 36.63 3.67
C GLY A 248 -12.43 37.22 5.09
N SER A 249 -13.40 38.04 5.51
CA SER A 249 -13.43 38.65 6.84
C SER A 249 -13.77 37.69 8.01
N GLY A 250 -13.75 36.37 7.80
CA GLY A 250 -14.02 35.38 8.86
C GLY A 250 -15.48 35.13 9.24
N LYS A 251 -16.48 35.66 8.51
CA LYS A 251 -17.92 35.48 8.82
C LYS A 251 -18.33 34.01 9.01
N SER A 252 -17.99 33.15 8.04
CA SER A 252 -18.27 31.71 8.13
C SER A 252 -17.45 31.01 9.23
N THR A 253 -16.30 31.57 9.61
CA THR A 253 -15.50 31.05 10.72
C THR A 253 -16.18 31.32 12.06
N VAL A 254 -16.79 32.50 12.24
CA VAL A 254 -17.57 32.84 13.44
C VAL A 254 -18.76 31.90 13.62
N GLU A 255 -19.46 31.55 12.54
CA GLU A 255 -20.54 30.57 12.58
C GLU A 255 -20.05 29.18 13.05
N ASN A 256 -18.90 28.73 12.52
CA ASN A 256 -18.33 27.44 12.91
C ASN A 256 -17.87 27.41 14.39
N VAL A 257 -17.33 28.52 14.89
CA VAL A 257 -16.98 28.67 16.32
C VAL A 257 -18.24 28.65 17.18
N ASN A 258 -19.30 29.36 16.77
CA ASN A 258 -20.57 29.36 17.49
C ASN A 258 -21.24 27.97 17.54
N GLN A 259 -21.10 27.16 16.50
CA GLN A 259 -21.62 25.79 16.44
C GLN A 259 -20.75 24.76 17.19
N GLY A 260 -19.62 25.17 17.79
CA GLY A 260 -18.67 24.24 18.42
C GLY A 260 -18.11 23.20 17.44
N ARG A 261 -17.95 23.59 16.18
CA ARG A 261 -17.50 22.69 15.09
C ARG A 261 -15.97 22.64 14.95
N LEU A 262 -15.29 23.59 15.57
CA LEU A 262 -13.84 23.82 15.56
C LEU A 262 -13.35 23.93 17.00
#